data_AF-A0A949ZCI6-F1
#
_entry.id   AF-A0A949ZCI6-F1
#
_cell.length_a   1.000
_cell.length_b   1.000
_cell.length_c   1.000
_cell.angle_alpha   90.00
_cell.angle_beta   90.00
_cell.angle_gamma   90.00
#
_symmetry.space_group_name_H-M   'P 1'
#
loop_
_entity.id
_entity.type
_entity.pdbx_description
1 polymer ?
#
loop_
_entity_poly.entity_id
_entity_poly.type
_entity_poly.pdbx_seq_one_letter_code
_entity_poly.pdbx_strand_id
1 'polypeptide(L)' 'KVIAADLPNHVDLEIVETDPGFRGDTATNVQKPAKLETGATVNVPLFINPGDKVRIDTRDRKYVSRV' A
#
# COMPACT_ATOMS: atom_id res chain seq x y z
N LYS A 1 28.58 -16.83 -9.77
CA LYS A 1 28.13 -16.11 -10.99
C LYS A 1 26.75 -15.57 -10.68
N VAL A 2 26.63 -14.24 -10.62
CA VAL A 2 25.46 -13.52 -10.09
C VAL A 2 24.30 -13.70 -11.06
N ILE A 3 23.15 -14.14 -10.56
CA ILE A 3 21.87 -13.86 -11.23
C ILE A 3 21.20 -12.90 -10.26
N ALA A 4 21.54 -11.63 -10.38
CA ALA A 4 20.80 -10.58 -9.71
C ALA A 4 19.40 -10.63 -10.32
N ALA A 5 18.45 -11.17 -9.57
CA ALA A 5 17.05 -11.02 -9.91
C ALA A 5 16.77 -9.52 -9.77
N ASP A 6 16.79 -8.81 -10.89
CA ASP A 6 16.37 -7.41 -10.98
C ASP A 6 14.85 -7.41 -10.82
N LEU A 7 14.40 -7.68 -9.59
CA LEU A 7 13.00 -7.45 -9.24
C LEU A 7 12.80 -5.95 -9.36
N PRO A 8 11.81 -5.49 -10.14
CA PRO A 8 11.48 -4.08 -10.17
C PRO A 8 11.26 -3.65 -8.72
N ASN A 9 11.99 -2.60 -8.32
CA ASN A 9 11.96 -2.11 -6.93
C ASN A 9 10.55 -1.69 -6.52
N HIS A 10 9.69 -1.45 -7.50
CA HIS A 10 8.30 -1.08 -7.33
C HIS A 10 7.40 -2.08 -8.04
N VAL A 11 6.38 -2.55 -7.33
CA VAL A 11 5.28 -3.35 -7.88
C VAL A 11 3.99 -2.59 -7.68
N ASP A 12 3.15 -2.60 -8.72
CA ASP A 12 1.83 -2.00 -8.65
C ASP A 12 0.88 -3.09 -8.17
N LEU A 13 0.33 -2.91 -6.97
CA LEU A 13 -0.55 -3.86 -6.30
C LEU A 13 -1.89 -3.20 -6.01
N GLU A 14 -2.95 -3.99 -6.12
CA GLU A 14 -4.29 -3.54 -5.76
C GLU A 14 -4.59 -3.77 -4.28
N ILE A 15 -5.35 -2.86 -3.68
CA ILE A 15 -5.82 -3.01 -2.31
C ILE A 15 -7.11 -3.84 -2.32
N VAL A 16 -7.04 -5.02 -1.71
CA VAL A 16 -8.19 -5.93 -1.57
C VAL A 16 -9.11 -5.52 -0.43
N GLU A 17 -8.53 -5.10 0.71
CA GLU A 17 -9.30 -4.68 1.88
C GLU A 17 -8.57 -3.54 2.58
N THR A 18 -9.32 -2.56 3.07
CA THR A 18 -8.78 -1.53 3.95
C THR A 18 -9.89 -1.05 4.86
N ASP A 19 -9.54 -0.75 6.12
CA ASP A 19 -10.53 -0.23 7.05
C ASP A 19 -11.12 1.08 6.49
N PRO A 20 -12.47 1.21 6.45
CA PRO A 20 -13.10 2.47 6.12
C PRO A 20 -12.73 3.46 7.21
N GLY A 21 -11.83 4.39 6.89
CA GLY A 21 -11.38 5.42 7.81
C GLY A 21 -12.60 6.12 8.40
N PHE A 22 -12.87 5.85 9.68
CA PHE A 22 -13.99 6.44 10.37
C PHE A 22 -13.77 7.96 10.38
N ARG A 23 -14.67 8.68 9.72
CA ARG A 23 -14.71 10.15 9.60
C ARG A 23 -15.02 10.83 10.95
N GLY A 24 -14.69 10.18 12.07
CA GLY A 24 -15.12 10.51 13.42
C GLY A 24 -14.05 11.08 14.33
N ASP A 25 -12.76 10.94 14.02
CA ASP A 25 -11.70 11.46 14.89
C ASP A 25 -10.80 12.46 14.15
N THR A 26 -10.82 13.69 14.66
CA THR A 26 -10.05 14.85 14.26
C THR A 26 -8.54 14.64 14.50
N ALA A 27 -7.89 13.84 13.65
CA ALA A 27 -6.44 13.69 13.65
C ALA A 27 -5.90 13.87 12.22
N THR A 28 -5.39 15.06 11.96
CA THR A 28 -4.60 15.42 10.77
C THR A 28 -3.47 14.39 10.60
N ASN A 29 -3.47 13.60 9.51
CA ASN A 29 -2.50 12.54 9.17
C ASN A 29 -2.67 11.15 9.82
N VAL A 30 -3.88 10.61 9.95
CA VAL A 30 -4.03 9.16 10.24
C VAL A 30 -3.71 8.35 8.98
N GLN A 31 -2.74 7.44 9.09
CA GLN A 31 -2.54 6.36 8.11
C GLN A 31 -3.37 5.16 8.56
N LYS A 32 -3.94 4.44 7.61
CA LYS A 32 -4.73 3.23 7.86
C LYS A 32 -4.01 1.99 7.33
N PRO A 33 -4.13 0.84 8.01
CA PRO A 33 -3.69 -0.41 7.43
C PRO A 33 -4.57 -0.75 6.21
N ALA A 34 -3.94 -1.08 5.10
CA ALA A 34 -4.56 -1.63 3.92
C ALA A 34 -3.88 -2.95 3.56
N LYS A 35 -4.70 -3.93 3.20
CA LYS A 35 -4.30 -5.24 2.75
C LYS A 35 -4.22 -5.24 1.24
N LEU A 36 -3.07 -5.64 0.74
CA LEU A 36 -2.77 -5.79 -0.68
C LEU A 36 -3.20 -7.16 -1.17
N GLU A 37 -3.39 -7.31 -2.48
CA GLU A 37 -3.73 -8.59 -3.12
C GLU A 37 -2.74 -9.72 -2.79
N THR A 38 -1.50 -9.36 -2.47
CA THR A 38 -0.44 -10.28 -2.02
C THR A 38 -0.62 -10.79 -0.59
N GLY A 39 -1.59 -10.26 0.15
CA GLY A 39 -1.81 -10.52 1.57
C GLY A 39 -0.92 -9.68 2.51
N ALA A 40 -0.06 -8.81 1.98
CA ALA A 40 0.75 -7.90 2.78
C ALA A 40 -0.11 -6.71 3.28
N THR A 41 0.07 -6.35 4.54
CA THR A 41 -0.57 -5.17 5.15
C THR A 41 0.39 -3.99 5.13
N VAL A 42 -0.03 -2.87 4.56
CA VAL A 42 0.75 -1.64 4.43
C VAL A 42 -0.03 -0.44 4.95
N ASN A 43 0.66 0.54 5.52
CA ASN A 43 0.03 1.77 5.97
C ASN A 43 -0.16 2.71 4.79
N VAL A 44 -1.42 2.98 4.43
CA VAL A 44 -1.79 3.89 3.35
C VAL A 44 -2.54 5.09 3.90
N PRO A 45 -2.53 6.22 3.20
CA PRO A 45 -3.36 7.37 3.57
C PRO A 45 -4.86 7.07 3.54
N LEU A 46 -5.65 7.82 4.31
CA LEU A 46 -7.11 7.68 4.42
C LEU A 46 -7.87 7.77 3.07
N PHE A 47 -7.31 8.48 2.08
CA PHE A 47 -7.95 8.70 0.78
C PHE A 47 -7.89 7.49 -0.17
N ILE A 48 -7.23 6.41 0.24
CA ILE A 48 -7.08 5.19 -0.55
C ILE A 48 -8.27 4.26 -0.30
N ASN A 49 -8.87 3.71 -1.37
CA ASN A 49 -10.02 2.83 -1.27
C ASN A 49 -9.66 1.39 -1.70
N PRO A 50 -10.43 0.37 -1.27
CA PRO A 50 -10.28 -0.96 -1.84
C PRO A 50 -10.59 -0.90 -3.35
N GLY A 51 -9.75 -1.55 -4.15
CA GLY A 51 -9.74 -1.45 -5.61
C GLY A 51 -8.79 -0.39 -6.19
N ASP A 52 -8.20 0.49 -5.38
CA ASP A 52 -7.16 1.40 -5.84
C ASP A 52 -5.83 0.66 -6.07
N LYS A 53 -5.16 1.01 -7.18
CA LYS A 53 -3.81 0.55 -7.48
C LYS A 53 -2.79 1.44 -6.76
N VAL A 54 -1.96 0.79 -5.98
CA VAL A 54 -0.89 1.44 -5.22
C VAL A 54 0.45 0.85 -5.61
N ARG A 55 1.42 1.73 -5.83
CA ARG A 55 2.81 1.36 -6.04
C ARG A 55 3.46 1.08 -4.70
N ILE A 56 3.91 -0.14 -4.50
CA ILE A 56 4.57 -0.63 -3.30
C ILE A 56 6.05 -0.89 -3.61
N ASP A 57 6.94 -0.45 -2.72
CA ASP A 57 8.35 -0.81 -2.79
C ASP A 57 8.56 -2.22 -2.22
N THR A 58 9.08 -3.14 -3.02
CA THR A 58 9.29 -4.54 -2.61
C THR A 58 10.43 -4.72 -1.61
N ARG A 59 11.34 -3.73 -1.50
CA ARG A 59 12.47 -3.76 -0.54
C ARG A 59 12.03 -3.33 0.84
N ASP A 60 11.28 -2.23 0.92
CA ASP A 60 10.83 -1.64 2.18
C ASP A 60 9.41 -2.06 2.58
N ARG A 61 8.65 -2.69 1.68
CA ARG A 61 7.20 -2.97 1.83
C ARG A 61 6.41 -1.72 2.16
N LYS A 62 6.84 -0.57 1.64
CA LYS A 62 6.22 0.73 1.87
C LYS A 62 5.39 1.16 0.67
N TYR A 63 4.31 1.87 0.98
CA TYR A 63 3.55 2.61 0.00
C TYR A 63 4.39 3.75 -0.58
N VAL A 64 4.49 3.80 -1.91
CA VAL A 64 5.25 4.82 -2.65
C VAL A 64 4.31 5.86 -3.23
N SER A 65 3.31 5.44 -4.01
CA SER A 65 2.36 6.33 -4.67
C SER A 65 1.09 5.60 -5.08
N ARG A 66 0.01 6.34 -5.36
CA ARG A 66 -1.18 5.84 -6.06
C ARG A 66 -0.95 6.00 -7.57
N VAL A 67 -1.43 5.05 -8.36
CA VAL A 67 -1.38 5.06 -9.83
C VAL A 67 -2.77 5.30 -10.39
#